data_AF-A0A968X4X4-F1
#
_entry.id   AF-A0A968X4X4-F1
#
_cell.length_a   1.000
_cell.length_b   1.000
_cell.length_c   1.000
_cell.angle_alpha   90.00
_cell.angle_beta   90.00
_cell.angle_gamma   90.00
#
_symmetry.space_group_name_H-M   'P 1'
#
loop_
_entity.id
_entity.type
_entity.pdbx_description
1 polymer ?
#
loop_
_entity_poly.entity_id
_entity_poly.type
_entity_poly.pdbx_seq_one_letter_code
_entity_poly.pdbx_strand_id
1 'polypeptide(L)'
;MATKQSKRRQAYPRIESEDKFHELLDDNKLAPHIMRISTEKLPETVLFAIQSANKKSSREMIAASIKSAQAANSNGDSDIYVKVGKDLFDYFRDYSSDPASRAFQLRGRHCREIAREQFSLKALQKERMNSGWRYQYLAIECARATQRFFSVSDLGLKEADFNATISILGVSKRLGIYVSVKNRENTIGGPDWPKAIEKLEDDAISDKNMPDYYLCVFAFAMQRGERRFKRTRKKVLLSPNVELWGSDYFWPFFTNYSYEEIMQAVLQVLISNPAAESITPDVPARVIDVFEQHCQDTGLIDSNGCFNDPLKLVEFFCRKPQSSRKRKASAKQRVK
;
A
#
# COMPACT_ATOMS: atom_id res chain seq x y z
N MET A 1 16.52 -21.82 18.21
CA MET A 1 16.81 -20.56 17.48
C MET A 1 17.48 -20.96 16.18
N ALA A 2 16.75 -20.94 15.07
CA ALA A 2 17.30 -21.33 13.77
C ALA A 2 18.14 -20.19 13.19
N THR A 3 19.43 -20.43 13.02
CA THR A 3 20.37 -19.59 12.28
C THR A 3 19.93 -19.53 10.81
N LYS A 4 19.19 -18.46 10.45
CA LYS A 4 18.89 -18.12 9.06
C LYS A 4 20.22 -18.00 8.30
N GLN A 5 20.34 -18.72 7.19
CA GLN A 5 21.39 -18.49 6.20
C GLN A 5 21.45 -16.99 5.89
N SER A 6 22.57 -16.36 6.23
CA SER A 6 22.91 -15.03 5.72
C SER A 6 22.85 -15.10 4.19
N LYS A 7 21.88 -14.42 3.57
CA LYS A 7 21.78 -14.37 2.10
C LYS A 7 23.08 -13.78 1.57
N ARG A 8 23.74 -14.51 0.65
CA ARG A 8 25.06 -14.12 0.11
C ARG A 8 24.95 -12.73 -0.52
N ARG A 9 25.93 -11.87 -0.19
CA ARG A 9 26.08 -10.55 -0.80
C ARG A 9 26.19 -10.69 -2.32
N GLN A 10 25.39 -9.91 -3.03
CA GLN A 10 25.38 -9.88 -4.50
C GLN A 10 26.54 -9.04 -5.02
N ALA A 11 27.12 -9.50 -6.14
CA ALA A 11 28.33 -8.94 -6.74
C ALA A 11 28.05 -7.89 -7.84
N TYR A 12 26.96 -7.13 -7.68
CA TYR A 12 26.69 -5.96 -8.51
C TYR A 12 27.66 -4.81 -8.15
N PRO A 13 27.89 -3.83 -9.05
CA PRO A 13 28.81 -2.72 -8.81
C PRO A 13 28.39 -1.88 -7.60
N ARG A 14 29.34 -1.59 -6.71
CA ARG A 14 29.09 -0.84 -5.48
C ARG A 14 30.09 0.30 -5.35
N ILE A 15 29.68 1.35 -4.64
CA ILE A 15 30.52 2.50 -4.35
C ILE A 15 31.62 2.10 -3.38
N GLU A 16 32.86 2.37 -3.77
CA GLU A 16 34.06 2.05 -2.99
C GLU A 16 34.53 3.21 -2.09
N SER A 17 33.99 4.43 -2.26
CA SER A 17 34.38 5.59 -1.44
C SER A 17 34.05 5.42 0.03
N GLU A 18 34.81 6.09 0.91
CA GLU A 18 34.58 6.12 2.36
C GLU A 18 33.42 7.04 2.80
N ASP A 19 32.59 7.49 1.85
CA ASP A 19 31.50 8.41 2.13
C ASP A 19 30.26 7.69 2.70
N LYS A 20 29.20 8.46 2.96
CA LYS A 20 27.93 7.92 3.47
C LYS A 20 27.23 6.94 2.52
N PHE A 21 27.67 6.82 1.27
CA PHE A 21 27.12 5.93 0.26
C PHE A 21 27.95 4.67 0.03
N HIS A 22 29.02 4.49 0.80
CA HIS A 22 29.85 3.28 0.77
C HIS A 22 29.01 2.00 0.72
N GLU A 23 29.38 1.11 -0.19
CA GLU A 23 28.75 -0.19 -0.49
C GLU A 23 27.34 -0.16 -1.11
N LEU A 24 26.70 1.01 -1.28
CA LEU A 24 25.47 1.10 -2.07
C LEU A 24 25.78 0.89 -3.56
N LEU A 25 24.74 0.61 -4.35
CA LEU A 25 24.82 0.49 -5.81
C LEU A 25 25.61 1.66 -6.42
N ASP A 26 26.62 1.37 -7.24
CA ASP A 26 27.27 2.41 -8.06
C ASP A 26 26.51 2.56 -9.37
N ASP A 27 25.65 3.58 -9.43
CA ASP A 27 24.80 3.86 -10.58
C ASP A 27 25.54 4.47 -11.76
N ASN A 28 26.78 4.97 -11.57
CA ASN A 28 27.65 5.40 -12.67
C ASN A 28 28.16 4.21 -13.50
N LYS A 29 28.03 2.99 -12.98
CA LYS A 29 28.38 1.74 -13.69
C LYS A 29 27.20 1.11 -14.40
N LEU A 30 26.05 1.78 -14.45
CA LEU A 30 24.84 1.27 -15.09
C LEU A 30 24.52 2.06 -16.36
N ALA A 31 23.74 1.43 -17.25
CA ALA A 31 23.26 2.11 -18.44
C ALA A 31 22.55 3.44 -18.08
N PRO A 32 22.84 4.54 -18.82
CA PRO A 32 22.17 5.82 -18.60
C PRO A 32 20.74 5.79 -19.14
N HIS A 33 19.95 6.81 -18.81
CA HIS A 33 18.68 7.05 -19.50
C HIS A 33 18.95 7.38 -20.98
N ILE A 34 18.33 6.64 -21.88
CA ILE A 34 18.42 6.89 -23.33
C ILE A 34 17.43 7.99 -23.73
N MET A 35 16.27 8.01 -23.09
CA MET A 35 15.22 8.98 -23.34
C MET A 35 14.77 9.65 -22.05
N ARG A 36 14.49 10.95 -22.14
CA ARG A 36 13.65 11.64 -21.15
C ARG A 36 12.20 11.51 -21.61
N ILE A 37 11.29 11.19 -20.69
CA ILE A 37 9.86 11.18 -20.99
C ILE A 37 9.50 12.59 -21.48
N SER A 38 8.68 12.71 -22.52
CA SER A 38 8.36 14.05 -23.03
C SER A 38 7.41 14.80 -22.10
N THR A 39 7.39 16.12 -22.22
CA THR A 39 6.49 17.02 -21.47
C THR A 39 5.01 16.73 -21.73
N GLU A 40 4.69 16.15 -22.88
CA GLU A 40 3.33 15.73 -23.26
C GLU A 40 3.02 14.34 -22.68
N LYS A 41 4.01 13.44 -22.68
CA LYS A 41 3.82 12.05 -22.26
C LYS A 41 3.74 11.89 -20.74
N LEU A 42 4.44 12.73 -19.97
CA LEU A 42 4.42 12.66 -18.51
C LEU A 42 3.01 12.92 -17.94
N PRO A 43 2.26 13.97 -18.33
CA PRO A 43 0.87 14.16 -17.94
C PRO A 43 -0.05 12.98 -18.29
N GLU A 44 0.08 12.39 -19.48
CA GLU A 44 -0.69 11.19 -19.85
C GLU A 44 -0.41 10.02 -18.91
N THR A 45 0.86 9.83 -18.56
CA THR A 45 1.32 8.75 -17.67
C THR A 45 0.79 8.97 -16.25
N VAL A 46 0.83 10.21 -15.77
CA VAL A 46 0.25 10.62 -14.50
C VAL A 46 -1.26 10.38 -14.49
N LEU A 47 -1.98 10.79 -15.53
CA LEU A 47 -3.42 10.58 -15.64
C LEU A 47 -3.77 9.09 -15.64
N PHE A 48 -3.03 8.28 -16.40
CA PHE A 48 -3.17 6.82 -16.40
C PHE A 48 -2.94 6.24 -15.00
N ALA A 49 -1.90 6.68 -14.28
CA ALA A 49 -1.60 6.21 -12.94
C ALA A 49 -2.71 6.60 -11.94
N ILE A 50 -3.23 7.83 -12.02
CA ILE A 50 -4.38 8.28 -11.24
C ILE A 50 -5.60 7.44 -11.57
N GLN A 51 -5.93 7.25 -12.85
CA GLN A 51 -7.07 6.46 -13.28
C GLN A 51 -6.93 4.98 -12.92
N SER A 52 -5.73 4.43 -12.93
CA SER A 52 -5.47 3.04 -12.51
C SER A 52 -5.60 2.87 -11.01
N ALA A 53 -5.06 3.81 -10.23
CA ALA A 53 -5.19 3.85 -8.79
C ALA A 53 -6.64 4.10 -8.36
N ASN A 54 -7.35 4.99 -9.05
CA ASN A 54 -8.79 5.19 -8.89
C ASN A 54 -9.55 3.95 -9.30
N LYS A 55 -9.33 3.38 -10.49
CA LYS A 55 -9.97 2.13 -10.91
C LYS A 55 -9.70 1.01 -9.92
N LYS A 56 -8.58 1.01 -9.21
CA LYS A 56 -8.30 0.07 -8.13
C LYS A 56 -9.04 0.42 -6.84
N SER A 57 -8.98 1.67 -6.39
CA SER A 57 -9.74 2.18 -5.25
C SER A 57 -11.24 1.98 -5.48
N SER A 58 -11.76 2.49 -6.60
CA SER A 58 -13.04 2.16 -7.20
C SER A 58 -13.22 0.66 -7.31
N ARG A 59 -12.39 -0.21 -7.90
CA ARG A 59 -12.59 -1.68 -7.91
C ARG A 59 -12.62 -2.31 -6.53
N GLU A 60 -11.99 -1.72 -5.51
CA GLU A 60 -12.15 -2.18 -4.13
C GLU A 60 -13.46 -1.66 -3.54
N MET A 61 -13.81 -0.41 -3.81
CA MET A 61 -15.09 0.22 -3.49
C MET A 61 -16.25 -0.39 -4.30
N ILE A 62 -15.98 -0.97 -5.46
CA ILE A 62 -16.86 -1.54 -6.50
C ILE A 62 -16.83 -3.07 -6.37
N ALA A 63 -15.79 -3.72 -5.91
CA ALA A 63 -15.93 -5.05 -5.30
C ALA A 63 -16.84 -4.95 -4.05
N ALA A 64 -16.93 -3.76 -3.46
CA ALA A 64 -17.96 -3.38 -2.49
C ALA A 64 -19.24 -2.75 -3.09
N SER A 65 -19.28 -2.36 -4.39
CA SER A 65 -20.41 -1.66 -5.10
C SER A 65 -21.03 -2.39 -6.33
N ILE A 66 -20.28 -3.11 -7.17
CA ILE A 66 -20.71 -4.06 -8.23
C ILE A 66 -21.09 -5.44 -7.66
N LYS A 67 -20.58 -5.86 -6.49
CA LYS A 67 -21.31 -6.86 -5.70
C LYS A 67 -22.72 -6.36 -5.35
N SER A 68 -22.93 -5.05 -5.30
CA SER A 68 -24.19 -4.37 -5.05
C SER A 68 -25.07 -4.16 -6.29
N ALA A 69 -24.49 -4.00 -7.48
CA ALA A 69 -25.26 -3.65 -8.68
C ALA A 69 -25.55 -4.81 -9.64
N GLN A 70 -24.79 -5.92 -9.62
CA GLN A 70 -25.12 -7.10 -10.45
C GLN A 70 -26.31 -7.93 -9.90
N ALA A 71 -26.85 -7.55 -8.73
CA ALA A 71 -28.13 -8.01 -8.19
C ALA A 71 -29.31 -7.05 -8.49
N ALA A 72 -29.10 -6.03 -9.33
CA ALA A 72 -30.13 -5.09 -9.76
C ALA A 72 -30.91 -5.55 -11.01
N ASN A 73 -30.83 -6.84 -11.36
CA ASN A 73 -31.92 -7.50 -12.07
C ASN A 73 -32.40 -8.68 -11.22
N SER A 74 -33.64 -8.51 -10.71
CA SER A 74 -34.46 -9.38 -9.86
C SER A 74 -34.07 -9.51 -8.36
N ASN A 75 -34.77 -8.77 -7.51
CA ASN A 75 -35.02 -9.00 -6.06
C ASN A 75 -33.84 -9.03 -5.05
N GLY A 76 -32.60 -8.68 -5.40
CA GLY A 76 -31.42 -8.86 -4.51
C GLY A 76 -30.86 -7.62 -3.78
N ASP A 77 -31.52 -6.47 -3.85
CA ASP A 77 -30.96 -5.16 -3.44
C ASP A 77 -30.80 -4.97 -1.91
N SER A 78 -31.44 -5.80 -1.06
CA SER A 78 -31.34 -5.66 0.40
C SER A 78 -30.02 -6.14 0.99
N ASP A 79 -29.45 -7.20 0.43
CA ASP A 79 -28.41 -7.98 1.11
C ASP A 79 -27.04 -7.30 1.07
N ILE A 80 -26.79 -6.43 0.11
CA ILE A 80 -25.51 -5.74 0.01
C ILE A 80 -25.40 -4.56 0.96
N TYR A 81 -26.46 -3.77 1.11
CA TYR A 81 -26.50 -2.76 2.17
C TYR A 81 -26.41 -3.42 3.55
N VAL A 82 -27.07 -4.57 3.73
CA VAL A 82 -26.95 -5.40 4.94
C VAL A 82 -25.50 -5.82 5.19
N LYS A 83 -24.82 -6.32 4.16
CA LYS A 83 -23.41 -6.71 4.29
C LYS A 83 -22.48 -5.52 4.55
N VAL A 84 -22.64 -4.40 3.84
CA VAL A 84 -21.77 -3.23 4.00
C VAL A 84 -21.99 -2.57 5.36
N GLY A 85 -23.24 -2.45 5.82
CA GLY A 85 -23.54 -1.97 7.17
C GLY A 85 -23.00 -2.92 8.25
N LYS A 86 -23.04 -4.24 8.01
CA LYS A 86 -22.38 -5.22 8.87
C LYS A 86 -20.85 -5.10 8.86
N ASP A 87 -20.21 -4.95 7.70
CA ASP A 87 -18.76 -4.77 7.60
C ASP A 87 -18.32 -3.44 8.26
N LEU A 88 -19.18 -2.42 8.22
CA LEU A 88 -18.98 -1.16 8.95
C LEU A 88 -19.12 -1.38 10.47
N PHE A 89 -20.08 -2.20 10.90
CA PHE A 89 -20.25 -2.61 12.30
C PHE A 89 -19.08 -3.46 12.82
N ASP A 90 -18.61 -4.42 12.03
CA ASP A 90 -17.43 -5.23 12.33
C ASP A 90 -16.18 -4.36 12.41
N TYR A 91 -16.02 -3.39 11.49
CA TYR A 91 -14.95 -2.40 11.56
C TYR A 91 -15.04 -1.53 12.82
N PHE A 92 -16.24 -1.05 13.16
CA PHE A 92 -16.49 -0.29 14.39
C PHE A 92 -16.08 -1.07 15.65
N ARG A 93 -16.32 -2.39 15.67
CA ARG A 93 -15.84 -3.28 16.74
C ARG A 93 -14.32 -3.39 16.76
N ASP A 94 -13.73 -3.71 15.62
CA ASP A 94 -12.32 -4.12 15.53
C ASP A 94 -11.36 -2.92 15.66
N TYR A 95 -11.85 -1.69 15.46
CA TYR A 95 -11.05 -0.46 15.42
C TYR A 95 -11.20 0.43 16.66
N SER A 96 -11.34 -0.17 17.84
CA SER A 96 -11.18 0.54 19.13
C SER A 96 -9.75 0.35 19.66
N SER A 97 -8.86 1.32 19.43
CA SER A 97 -7.48 1.26 19.96
C SER A 97 -7.44 1.23 21.49
N ASP A 98 -8.42 1.89 22.13
CA ASP A 98 -8.68 1.87 23.56
C ASP A 98 -10.21 1.68 23.76
N PRO A 99 -10.66 0.47 24.14
CA PRO A 99 -12.08 0.18 24.37
C PRO A 99 -12.77 1.12 25.37
N ALA A 100 -12.09 1.49 26.46
CA ALA A 100 -12.67 2.31 27.53
C ALA A 100 -12.83 3.77 27.08
N SER A 101 -11.77 4.33 26.50
CA SER A 101 -11.80 5.69 25.94
C SER A 101 -12.83 5.78 24.80
N ARG A 102 -12.89 4.77 23.93
CA ARG A 102 -13.88 4.73 22.84
C ARG A 102 -15.31 4.65 23.37
N ALA A 103 -15.58 3.82 24.38
CA ALA A 103 -16.90 3.73 24.99
C ALA A 103 -17.33 5.06 25.66
N PHE A 104 -16.41 5.75 26.33
CA PHE A 104 -16.66 7.08 26.88
C PHE A 104 -17.01 8.11 25.81
N GLN A 105 -16.25 8.14 24.71
CA GLN A 105 -16.49 9.06 23.58
C GLN A 105 -17.83 8.84 22.88
N LEU A 106 -18.35 7.61 22.89
CA LEU A 106 -19.61 7.25 22.26
C LEU A 106 -20.82 7.55 23.14
N ARG A 107 -20.62 7.74 24.45
CA ARG A 107 -21.71 7.90 25.41
C ARG A 107 -22.64 9.05 25.01
N GLY A 108 -23.93 8.76 24.87
CA GLY A 108 -24.97 9.73 24.52
C GLY A 108 -25.00 10.14 23.04
N ARG A 109 -24.13 9.58 22.19
CA ARG A 109 -24.12 9.86 20.75
C ARG A 109 -25.08 8.95 19.99
N HIS A 110 -25.66 9.47 18.91
CA HIS A 110 -26.58 8.72 18.07
C HIS A 110 -25.79 7.82 17.09
N CYS A 111 -26.21 6.56 16.94
CA CYS A 111 -25.52 5.60 16.07
C CYS A 111 -25.37 6.03 14.61
N ARG A 112 -26.36 6.71 14.03
CA ARG A 112 -26.31 7.19 12.64
C ARG A 112 -25.22 8.23 12.41
N GLU A 113 -24.91 9.04 13.42
CA GLU A 113 -23.76 9.97 13.41
C GLU A 113 -22.46 9.17 13.37
N ILE A 114 -22.33 8.18 14.27
CA ILE A 114 -21.16 7.32 14.36
C ILE A 114 -20.95 6.50 13.08
N ALA A 115 -22.01 6.01 12.45
CA ALA A 115 -21.95 5.27 11.19
C ALA A 115 -21.34 6.13 10.08
N ARG A 116 -21.76 7.40 9.96
CA ARG A 116 -21.20 8.34 8.98
C ARG A 116 -19.74 8.63 9.27
N GLU A 117 -19.37 8.89 10.53
CA GLU A 117 -17.97 9.09 10.91
C GLU A 117 -17.09 7.88 10.57
N GLN A 118 -17.55 6.67 10.90
CA GLN A 118 -16.81 5.43 10.61
C GLN A 118 -16.66 5.21 9.10
N PHE A 119 -17.70 5.51 8.33
CA PHE A 119 -17.66 5.39 6.88
C PHE A 119 -16.64 6.37 6.30
N SER A 120 -16.68 7.65 6.72
CA SER A 120 -15.72 8.67 6.30
C SER A 120 -14.29 8.32 6.68
N LEU A 121 -14.05 7.80 7.89
CA LEU A 121 -12.72 7.34 8.31
C LEU A 121 -12.21 6.17 7.45
N LYS A 122 -13.09 5.22 7.12
CA LYS A 122 -12.75 4.10 6.23
C LYS A 122 -12.48 4.58 4.79
N ALA A 123 -13.23 5.57 4.32
CA ALA A 123 -13.00 6.22 3.02
C ALA A 123 -11.65 6.96 2.98
N LEU A 124 -11.35 7.78 4.01
CA LEU A 124 -10.05 8.45 4.17
C LEU A 124 -8.87 7.46 4.25
N GLN A 125 -9.06 6.32 4.93
CA GLN A 125 -8.05 5.26 4.94
C GLN A 125 -7.82 4.68 3.54
N LYS A 126 -8.87 4.51 2.75
CA LYS A 126 -8.77 4.06 1.35
C LYS A 126 -8.17 5.11 0.44
N GLU A 127 -8.43 6.39 0.67
CA GLU A 127 -7.76 7.50 -0.02
C GLU A 127 -6.25 7.49 0.22
N ARG A 128 -5.82 7.25 1.47
CA ARG A 128 -4.40 7.04 1.79
C ARG A 128 -3.80 5.86 1.02
N MET A 129 -4.53 4.77 0.83
CA MET A 129 -4.09 3.64 -0.01
C MET A 129 -4.05 3.99 -1.50
N ASN A 130 -5.01 4.78 -1.98
CA ASN A 130 -5.09 5.25 -3.37
C ASN A 130 -3.84 6.05 -3.76
N SER A 131 -3.38 6.96 -2.89
CA SER A 131 -2.12 7.69 -3.10
C SER A 131 -0.92 6.73 -3.28
N GLY A 132 -0.88 5.62 -2.54
CA GLY A 132 0.16 4.60 -2.65
C GLY A 132 0.19 3.91 -4.00
N TRP A 133 -0.98 3.49 -4.49
CA TRP A 133 -1.08 2.86 -5.81
C TRP A 133 -0.78 3.84 -6.94
N ARG A 134 -1.19 5.11 -6.80
CA ARG A 134 -0.90 6.14 -7.80
C ARG A 134 0.60 6.24 -8.07
N TYR A 135 1.41 6.36 -7.02
CA TYR A 135 2.86 6.48 -7.20
C TYR A 135 3.54 5.18 -7.61
N GLN A 136 2.98 4.03 -7.21
CA GLN A 136 3.43 2.73 -7.72
C GLN A 136 3.23 2.60 -9.23
N TYR A 137 2.02 2.86 -9.73
CA TYR A 137 1.71 2.84 -11.16
C TYR A 137 2.50 3.90 -11.92
N LEU A 138 2.68 5.08 -11.36
CA LEU A 138 3.47 6.13 -11.99
C LEU A 138 4.95 5.71 -12.14
N ALA A 139 5.54 5.12 -11.10
CA ALA A 139 6.94 4.71 -11.12
C ALA A 139 7.22 3.63 -12.18
N ILE A 140 6.37 2.61 -12.27
CA ILE A 140 6.54 1.53 -13.24
C ILE A 140 6.38 2.03 -14.68
N GLU A 141 5.38 2.88 -14.95
CA GLU A 141 5.15 3.41 -16.29
C GLU A 141 6.26 4.39 -16.71
N CYS A 142 6.72 5.24 -15.81
CA CYS A 142 7.87 6.09 -16.09
C CYS A 142 9.14 5.26 -16.35
N ALA A 143 9.39 4.21 -15.56
CA ALA A 143 10.52 3.32 -15.79
C ALA A 143 10.46 2.68 -17.19
N ARG A 144 9.28 2.23 -17.64
CA ARG A 144 9.06 1.73 -19.00
C ARG A 144 9.34 2.80 -20.07
N ALA A 145 8.91 4.04 -19.83
CA ALA A 145 9.00 5.12 -20.81
C ALA A 145 10.43 5.66 -21.04
N THR A 146 11.33 5.58 -20.05
CA THR A 146 12.69 6.14 -20.20
C THR A 146 13.63 5.30 -21.08
N GLN A 147 13.25 4.05 -21.40
CA GLN A 147 14.09 3.08 -22.12
C GLN A 147 15.49 2.87 -21.52
N ARG A 148 15.68 3.21 -20.24
CA ARG A 148 16.92 2.92 -19.50
C ARG A 148 17.08 1.42 -19.22
N PHE A 149 15.96 0.76 -18.97
CA PHE A 149 15.91 -0.62 -18.51
C PHE A 149 15.71 -1.57 -19.69
N PHE A 150 16.42 -2.69 -19.67
CA PHE A 150 16.24 -3.77 -20.63
C PHE A 150 14.83 -4.36 -20.56
N SER A 151 14.27 -4.45 -19.34
CA SER A 151 12.90 -4.87 -19.10
C SER A 151 12.37 -4.25 -17.81
N VAL A 152 11.06 -4.01 -17.76
CA VAL A 152 10.33 -3.58 -16.55
C VAL A 152 9.03 -4.38 -16.46
N SER A 153 8.90 -5.18 -15.42
CA SER A 153 7.74 -6.07 -15.21
C SER A 153 7.19 -5.97 -13.80
N ASP A 154 5.89 -6.18 -13.66
CA ASP A 154 5.23 -6.30 -12.36
C ASP A 154 5.65 -7.61 -11.67
N LEU A 155 5.79 -7.59 -10.34
CA LEU A 155 6.16 -8.79 -9.56
C LEU A 155 5.01 -9.82 -9.40
N GLY A 156 3.91 -9.67 -10.14
CA GLY A 156 2.84 -10.66 -10.31
C GLY A 156 1.97 -11.00 -9.07
N LEU A 157 2.47 -10.79 -7.85
CA LEU A 157 1.82 -11.21 -6.60
C LEU A 157 1.63 -10.07 -5.58
N LYS A 158 2.33 -8.95 -5.77
CA LYS A 158 2.20 -7.73 -4.97
C LYS A 158 2.02 -6.58 -5.95
N GLU A 159 0.79 -6.09 -6.01
CA GLU A 159 0.38 -5.18 -7.08
C GLU A 159 1.21 -3.90 -7.06
N ALA A 160 1.86 -3.64 -8.19
CA ALA A 160 2.67 -2.47 -8.53
C ALA A 160 3.97 -2.29 -7.71
N ASP A 161 4.40 -3.34 -7.00
CA ASP A 161 5.83 -3.62 -6.84
C ASP A 161 6.34 -4.22 -8.16
N PHE A 162 7.53 -3.84 -8.62
CA PHE A 162 8.02 -4.18 -9.95
C PHE A 162 9.49 -4.60 -9.91
N ASN A 163 9.94 -5.36 -10.91
CA ASN A 163 11.35 -5.52 -11.20
C ASN A 163 11.74 -4.74 -12.45
N ALA A 164 12.94 -4.18 -12.43
CA ALA A 164 13.56 -3.55 -13.58
C ALA A 164 14.94 -4.17 -13.81
N THR A 165 15.20 -4.66 -15.01
CA THR A 165 16.50 -5.21 -15.39
C THR A 165 17.32 -4.15 -16.11
N ILE A 166 18.55 -3.92 -15.67
CA ILE A 166 19.45 -2.91 -16.22
C ILE A 166 20.80 -3.54 -16.58
N SER A 167 21.40 -3.05 -17.67
CA SER A 167 22.75 -3.45 -18.09
C SER A 167 23.82 -2.81 -17.21
N ILE A 168 24.86 -3.58 -16.89
CA ILE A 168 26.07 -3.07 -16.24
C ILE A 168 27.08 -2.69 -17.33
N LEU A 169 27.61 -1.47 -17.26
CA LEU A 169 28.56 -0.95 -18.24
C LEU A 169 29.88 -1.73 -18.20
N GLY A 170 30.44 -1.97 -19.38
CA GLY A 170 31.74 -2.64 -19.53
C GLY A 170 31.73 -4.15 -19.31
N VAL A 171 30.57 -4.77 -19.03
CA VAL A 171 30.45 -6.24 -18.87
C VAL A 171 29.16 -6.75 -19.51
N SER A 172 29.11 -8.04 -19.87
CA SER A 172 27.92 -8.67 -20.45
C SER A 172 26.85 -9.07 -19.42
N LYS A 173 26.95 -8.56 -18.18
CA LYS A 173 26.09 -8.93 -17.05
C LYS A 173 24.98 -7.90 -16.82
N ARG A 174 23.89 -8.34 -16.19
CA ARG A 174 22.73 -7.52 -15.87
C ARG A 174 22.40 -7.54 -14.38
N LEU A 175 21.79 -6.45 -13.92
CA LEU A 175 21.27 -6.30 -12.57
C LEU A 175 19.74 -6.26 -12.62
N GLY A 176 19.09 -7.10 -11.80
CA GLY A 176 17.66 -7.05 -11.55
C GLY A 176 17.37 -6.24 -10.30
N ILE A 177 16.64 -5.16 -10.42
CA ILE A 177 16.26 -4.30 -9.31
C ILE A 177 14.81 -4.61 -8.95
N TYR A 178 14.59 -5.24 -7.80
CA TYR A 178 13.27 -5.64 -7.29
C TYR A 178 12.79 -4.55 -6.34
N VAL A 179 11.79 -3.79 -6.77
CA VAL A 179 11.36 -2.54 -6.13
C VAL A 179 10.02 -2.73 -5.45
N SER A 180 10.00 -2.50 -4.14
CA SER A 180 8.79 -2.32 -3.37
C SER A 180 8.55 -0.84 -3.10
N VAL A 181 7.59 -0.24 -3.80
CA VAL A 181 7.30 1.20 -3.67
C VAL A 181 6.33 1.43 -2.50
N LYS A 182 6.65 2.43 -1.68
CA LYS A 182 5.87 2.87 -0.51
C LYS A 182 5.74 4.39 -0.56
N ASN A 183 4.72 4.94 0.08
CA ASN A 183 4.60 6.39 0.20
C ASN A 183 5.75 6.97 1.03
N ARG A 184 5.95 6.39 2.22
CA ARG A 184 6.91 6.82 3.24
C ARG A 184 7.43 5.61 4.01
N GLU A 185 8.54 5.76 4.72
CA GLU A 185 9.17 4.67 5.49
C GLU A 185 8.26 4.12 6.60
N ASN A 186 7.49 4.99 7.27
CA ASN A 186 6.58 4.61 8.35
C ASN A 186 5.37 3.78 7.87
N THR A 187 5.22 3.55 6.57
CA THR A 187 4.26 2.58 6.01
C THR A 187 4.59 1.15 6.46
N ILE A 188 5.86 0.87 6.75
CA ILE A 188 6.31 -0.42 7.28
C ILE A 188 6.65 -0.22 8.77
N GLY A 189 5.91 -0.92 9.63
CA GLY A 189 6.15 -0.90 11.07
C GLY A 189 7.58 -1.30 11.40
N GLY A 190 8.19 -0.67 12.41
CA GLY A 190 9.54 -0.98 12.89
C GLY A 190 9.83 -2.49 13.02
N PRO A 191 8.93 -3.27 13.67
CA PRO A 191 9.07 -4.73 13.81
C PRO A 191 8.87 -5.54 12.52
N ASP A 192 8.26 -4.96 11.50
CA ASP A 192 7.90 -5.67 10.25
C ASP A 192 9.01 -5.63 9.20
N TRP A 193 10.00 -4.74 9.36
CA TRP A 193 11.13 -4.60 8.44
C TRP A 193 11.86 -5.91 8.10
N PRO A 194 12.25 -6.77 9.07
CA PRO A 194 12.93 -8.02 8.75
C PRO A 194 12.09 -8.95 7.87
N LYS A 195 10.77 -9.03 8.11
CA LYS A 195 9.86 -9.86 7.32
C LYS A 195 9.62 -9.28 5.93
N ALA A 196 9.50 -7.96 5.82
CA ALA A 196 9.33 -7.29 4.53
C ALA A 196 10.56 -7.49 3.64
N ILE A 197 11.76 -7.32 4.21
CA ILE A 197 13.05 -7.56 3.54
C ILE A 197 13.14 -9.00 3.06
N GLU A 198 12.93 -9.96 3.97
CA GLU A 198 12.99 -11.38 3.64
C GLU A 198 12.09 -11.71 2.47
N LYS A 199 10.84 -11.23 2.52
CA LYS A 199 9.85 -11.48 1.48
C LYS A 199 10.25 -10.92 0.12
N LEU A 200 10.81 -9.70 0.07
CA LEU A 200 11.22 -9.09 -1.21
C LEU A 200 12.44 -9.81 -1.80
N GLU A 201 13.40 -10.19 -0.96
CA GLU A 201 14.54 -10.98 -1.40
C GLU A 201 14.13 -12.41 -1.82
N ASP A 202 13.14 -13.02 -1.17
CA ASP A 202 12.59 -14.32 -1.58
C ASP A 202 11.92 -14.21 -2.97
N ASP A 203 11.18 -13.12 -3.23
CA ASP A 203 10.61 -12.85 -4.55
C ASP A 203 11.72 -12.72 -5.61
N ALA A 204 12.82 -12.03 -5.28
CA ALA A 204 13.96 -11.88 -6.18
C ALA A 204 14.66 -13.21 -6.49
N ILE A 205 14.92 -14.02 -5.46
CA ILE A 205 15.59 -15.33 -5.60
C ILE A 205 14.70 -16.35 -6.33
N SER A 206 13.38 -16.24 -6.16
CA SER A 206 12.41 -17.16 -6.78
C SER A 206 12.05 -16.79 -8.22
N ASP A 207 12.53 -15.65 -8.72
CA ASP A 207 12.31 -15.24 -10.10
C ASP A 207 13.07 -16.15 -11.07
N LYS A 208 12.33 -16.90 -11.89
CA LYS A 208 12.90 -17.83 -12.87
C LYS A 208 13.68 -17.12 -13.97
N ASN A 209 13.40 -15.84 -14.20
CA ASN A 209 14.08 -15.00 -15.18
C ASN A 209 15.06 -14.02 -14.50
N MET A 210 15.44 -14.29 -13.25
CA MET A 210 16.40 -13.46 -12.52
C MET A 210 17.69 -13.31 -13.34
N PRO A 211 18.20 -12.08 -13.51
CA PRO A 211 19.47 -11.83 -14.18
C PRO A 211 20.68 -12.25 -13.31
N ASP A 212 21.90 -11.93 -13.74
CA ASP A 212 23.14 -12.35 -13.07
C ASP A 212 23.21 -11.95 -11.59
N TYR A 213 22.68 -10.76 -11.26
CA TYR A 213 22.64 -10.22 -9.92
C TYR A 213 21.28 -9.61 -9.61
N TYR A 214 20.93 -9.55 -8.31
CA TYR A 214 19.76 -8.80 -7.87
C TYR A 214 20.11 -7.73 -6.83
N LEU A 215 19.26 -6.71 -6.77
CA LEU A 215 19.18 -5.72 -5.71
C LEU A 215 17.72 -5.55 -5.33
N CYS A 216 17.43 -5.56 -4.04
CA CYS A 216 16.10 -5.25 -3.52
C CYS A 216 16.05 -3.80 -3.07
N VAL A 217 14.97 -3.09 -3.41
CA VAL A 217 14.82 -1.67 -3.09
C VAL A 217 13.48 -1.44 -2.43
N PHE A 218 13.48 -0.78 -1.27
CA PHE A 218 12.29 -0.11 -0.76
C PHE A 218 12.34 1.35 -1.16
N ALA A 219 11.53 1.71 -2.15
CA ALA A 219 11.47 3.06 -2.69
C ALA A 219 10.38 3.88 -1.97
N PHE A 220 10.71 5.09 -1.55
CA PHE A 220 9.78 6.01 -0.90
C PHE A 220 9.40 7.14 -1.85
N ALA A 221 8.19 7.07 -2.39
CA ALA A 221 7.70 7.99 -3.42
C ALA A 221 7.52 9.43 -2.91
N MET A 222 7.21 9.65 -1.63
CA MET A 222 6.88 10.97 -1.08
C MET A 222 7.77 11.41 0.08
N GLN A 223 8.68 10.54 0.55
CA GLN A 223 9.61 10.88 1.61
C GLN A 223 10.93 11.30 0.98
N ARG A 224 11.25 12.59 1.10
CA ARG A 224 12.54 13.15 0.72
C ARG A 224 13.70 12.45 1.42
N GLY A 225 14.85 12.53 0.76
CA GLY A 225 16.08 11.90 1.18
C GLY A 225 16.72 11.11 0.06
N GLU A 226 17.98 10.77 0.31
CA GLU A 226 18.82 10.00 -0.59
C GLU A 226 18.65 8.49 -0.33
N ARG A 227 19.59 7.69 -0.85
CA ARG A 227 19.69 6.25 -0.64
C ARG A 227 20.47 5.89 0.62
N ARG A 228 20.10 4.78 1.28
CA ARG A 228 20.78 4.22 2.45
C ARG A 228 20.42 2.77 2.70
N PHE A 229 21.17 2.12 3.58
CA PHE A 229 20.80 0.81 4.11
C PHE A 229 19.79 0.86 5.26
N LYS A 230 18.96 -0.18 5.41
CA LYS A 230 18.18 -0.40 6.64
C LYS A 230 19.04 -1.10 7.70
N ARG A 231 19.17 -0.45 8.85
CA ARG A 231 19.88 -0.98 10.02
C ARG A 231 18.92 -1.20 11.18
N THR A 232 19.26 -2.16 12.05
CA THR A 232 18.63 -2.33 13.36
C THR A 232 18.98 -1.16 14.28
N ARG A 233 18.32 -1.07 15.45
CA ARG A 233 18.68 -0.11 16.50
C ARG A 233 20.15 -0.25 16.97
N LYS A 234 20.73 -1.45 16.86
CA LYS A 234 22.14 -1.74 17.17
C LYS A 234 23.08 -1.44 15.99
N LYS A 235 22.64 -0.68 14.99
CA LYS A 235 23.38 -0.33 13.76
C LYS A 235 23.80 -1.51 12.87
N VAL A 236 23.36 -2.74 13.19
CA VAL A 236 23.56 -3.93 12.36
C VAL A 236 22.71 -3.84 11.11
N LEU A 237 23.33 -4.07 9.95
CA LEU A 237 22.67 -4.12 8.65
C LEU A 237 21.64 -5.26 8.59
N LEU A 238 20.42 -4.98 8.09
CA LEU A 238 19.41 -6.04 7.95
C LEU A 238 19.65 -6.95 6.74
N SER A 239 20.08 -6.38 5.60
CA SER A 239 20.57 -7.13 4.45
C SER A 239 21.53 -6.25 3.63
N PRO A 240 22.64 -6.80 3.12
CA PRO A 240 23.54 -6.10 2.19
C PRO A 240 23.00 -5.98 0.76
N ASN A 241 21.89 -6.65 0.46
CA ASN A 241 21.26 -6.64 -0.86
C ASN A 241 19.97 -5.82 -0.87
N VAL A 242 19.67 -5.09 0.21
CA VAL A 242 18.49 -4.23 0.32
C VAL A 242 18.88 -2.79 0.58
N GLU A 243 18.43 -1.91 -0.31
CA GLU A 243 18.57 -0.46 -0.16
C GLU A 243 17.21 0.20 0.08
N LEU A 244 17.24 1.32 0.79
CA LEU A 244 16.12 2.23 0.95
C LEU A 244 16.40 3.46 0.12
N TRP A 245 15.51 3.80 -0.81
CA TRP A 245 15.68 4.96 -1.69
C TRP A 245 14.62 6.00 -1.36
N GLY A 246 15.06 7.15 -0.83
CA GLY A 246 14.19 8.32 -0.70
C GLY A 246 13.86 8.94 -2.05
N SER A 247 12.86 9.82 -2.07
CA SER A 247 12.28 10.35 -3.30
C SER A 247 13.27 11.13 -4.17
N ASP A 248 14.28 11.75 -3.55
CA ASP A 248 15.27 12.58 -4.27
C ASP A 248 16.26 11.73 -5.07
N TYR A 249 16.40 10.45 -4.75
CA TYR A 249 17.17 9.49 -5.55
C TYR A 249 16.26 8.61 -6.41
N PHE A 250 15.15 8.14 -5.83
CA PHE A 250 14.22 7.22 -6.47
C PHE A 250 13.63 7.76 -7.78
N TRP A 251 13.09 8.98 -7.78
CA TRP A 251 12.45 9.53 -8.98
C TRP A 251 13.44 9.78 -10.11
N PRO A 252 14.59 10.45 -9.89
CA PRO A 252 15.58 10.62 -10.95
C PRO A 252 16.05 9.30 -11.52
N PHE A 253 16.28 8.30 -10.67
CA PHE A 253 16.78 7.00 -11.10
C PHE A 253 15.82 6.26 -12.04
N PHE A 254 14.52 6.28 -11.78
CA PHE A 254 13.55 5.55 -12.63
C PHE A 254 12.97 6.39 -13.77
N THR A 255 12.97 7.72 -13.65
CA THR A 255 12.13 8.57 -14.50
C THR A 255 12.89 9.65 -15.25
N ASN A 256 14.13 9.98 -14.86
CA ASN A 256 14.86 11.16 -15.33
C ASN A 256 14.11 12.49 -15.04
N TYR A 257 13.33 12.50 -13.95
CA TYR A 257 12.68 13.68 -13.37
C TYR A 257 12.98 13.76 -11.88
N SER A 258 13.10 14.99 -11.37
CA SER A 258 13.20 15.24 -9.94
C SER A 258 11.89 14.90 -9.23
N TYR A 259 11.97 14.74 -7.90
CA TYR A 259 10.77 14.59 -7.08
C TYR A 259 9.80 15.76 -7.29
N GLU A 260 10.30 17.00 -7.33
CA GLU A 260 9.50 18.20 -7.53
C GLU A 260 8.79 18.22 -8.87
N GLU A 261 9.49 17.87 -9.96
CA GLU A 261 8.89 17.84 -11.29
C GLU A 261 7.76 16.80 -11.35
N ILE A 262 7.94 15.63 -10.74
CA ILE A 262 6.89 14.60 -10.64
C ILE A 262 5.70 15.12 -9.81
N MET A 263 5.94 15.75 -8.66
CA MET A 263 4.85 16.29 -7.83
C MET A 263 4.09 17.41 -8.56
N GLN A 264 4.79 18.28 -9.29
CA GLN A 264 4.18 19.35 -10.09
C GLN A 264 3.34 18.78 -11.22
N ALA A 265 3.84 17.77 -11.94
CA ALA A 265 3.07 17.11 -13.00
C ALA A 265 1.80 16.44 -12.45
N VAL A 266 1.90 15.77 -11.30
CA VAL A 266 0.73 15.20 -10.60
C VAL A 266 -0.29 16.27 -10.23
N LEU A 267 0.17 17.37 -9.62
CA LEU A 267 -0.71 18.48 -9.24
C LEU A 267 -1.39 19.11 -10.46
N GLN A 268 -0.66 19.38 -11.53
CA GLN A 268 -1.22 19.96 -12.76
C GLN A 268 -2.32 19.07 -13.36
N VAL A 269 -2.08 17.76 -13.44
CA VAL A 269 -3.11 16.83 -13.93
C VAL A 269 -4.34 16.82 -13.03
N LEU A 270 -4.19 16.86 -11.70
CA LEU A 270 -5.32 16.93 -10.76
C LEU A 270 -6.12 18.23 -10.92
N ILE A 271 -5.45 19.38 -11.04
CA ILE A 271 -6.10 20.68 -11.28
C ILE A 271 -6.88 20.66 -12.60
N SER A 272 -6.29 20.10 -13.66
CA SER A 272 -6.95 20.01 -14.98
C SER A 272 -8.03 18.94 -15.04
N ASN A 273 -8.07 18.00 -14.09
CA ASN A 273 -9.03 16.89 -14.05
C ASN A 273 -9.65 16.74 -12.65
N PRO A 274 -10.43 17.73 -12.17
CA PRO A 274 -10.97 17.71 -10.81
C PRO A 274 -11.90 16.51 -10.54
N ALA A 275 -12.57 16.00 -11.59
CA ALA A 275 -13.38 14.78 -11.51
C ALA A 275 -12.54 13.51 -11.20
N ALA A 276 -11.22 13.55 -11.38
CA ALA A 276 -10.33 12.45 -11.05
C ALA A 276 -10.02 12.34 -9.54
N GLU A 277 -10.42 13.30 -8.71
CA GLU A 277 -10.14 13.28 -7.26
C GLU A 277 -11.40 13.17 -6.38
N SER A 278 -12.60 13.34 -6.96
CA SER A 278 -13.87 13.34 -6.22
C SER A 278 -14.17 11.98 -5.57
N ILE A 279 -13.86 11.88 -4.27
CA ILE A 279 -14.40 10.88 -3.35
C ILE A 279 -14.89 11.61 -2.11
N THR A 280 -15.91 12.46 -2.25
CA THR A 280 -16.80 12.75 -1.12
C THR A 280 -17.90 11.69 -1.15
N PRO A 281 -17.81 10.62 -0.36
CA PRO A 281 -18.84 9.60 -0.43
C PRO A 281 -20.09 10.13 0.28
N ASP A 282 -21.14 10.36 -0.48
CA ASP A 282 -22.48 10.36 0.09
C ASP A 282 -22.77 8.94 0.60
N VAL A 283 -23.00 8.78 1.90
CA VAL A 283 -23.19 7.46 2.52
C VAL A 283 -24.64 7.05 2.29
N PRO A 284 -24.92 5.95 1.57
CA PRO A 284 -26.30 5.54 1.34
C PRO A 284 -27.02 5.29 2.67
N ALA A 285 -28.20 5.89 2.86
CA ALA A 285 -28.98 5.80 4.10
C ALA A 285 -29.16 4.35 4.58
N ARG A 286 -29.38 3.41 3.64
CA ARG A 286 -29.59 1.99 3.95
C ARG A 286 -28.38 1.30 4.58
N VAL A 287 -27.15 1.75 4.30
CA VAL A 287 -25.94 1.25 5.01
C VAL A 287 -25.98 1.68 6.47
N ILE A 288 -26.40 2.91 6.72
CA ILE A 288 -26.53 3.48 8.06
C ILE A 288 -27.62 2.73 8.83
N ASP A 289 -28.76 2.46 8.19
CA ASP A 289 -29.89 1.75 8.80
C ASP A 289 -29.50 0.33 9.25
N VAL A 290 -28.72 -0.38 8.42
CA VAL A 290 -28.21 -1.71 8.76
C VAL A 290 -27.20 -1.67 9.90
N PHE A 291 -26.29 -0.69 9.90
CA PHE A 291 -25.34 -0.52 10.99
C PHE A 291 -26.09 -0.28 12.30
N GLU A 292 -27.08 0.61 12.29
CA GLU A 292 -27.98 0.89 13.41
C GLU A 292 -28.72 -0.37 13.86
N GLN A 293 -29.28 -1.15 12.93
CA GLN A 293 -29.93 -2.42 13.24
C GLN A 293 -28.97 -3.39 13.96
N HIS A 294 -27.73 -3.54 13.50
CA HIS A 294 -26.77 -4.39 14.19
C HIS A 294 -26.38 -3.87 15.57
N CYS A 295 -26.27 -2.54 15.75
CA CYS A 295 -26.11 -1.93 17.06
C CYS A 295 -27.32 -2.23 17.97
N GLN A 296 -28.54 -2.21 17.44
CA GLN A 296 -29.77 -2.50 18.17
C GLN A 296 -29.86 -3.98 18.54
N ASP A 297 -29.59 -4.89 17.60
CA ASP A 297 -29.62 -6.34 17.81
C ASP A 297 -28.60 -6.81 18.86
N THR A 298 -27.46 -6.11 18.94
CA THR A 298 -26.45 -6.34 19.98
C THR A 298 -26.73 -5.55 21.27
N GLY A 299 -27.80 -4.76 21.25
CA GLY A 299 -28.27 -3.91 22.35
C GLY A 299 -27.28 -2.84 22.77
N LEU A 300 -26.41 -2.38 21.87
CA LEU A 300 -25.44 -1.31 22.14
C LEU A 300 -26.10 0.07 22.22
N ILE A 301 -27.28 0.21 21.60
CA ILE A 301 -28.06 1.45 21.59
C ILE A 301 -29.42 1.25 22.26
N ASP A 302 -29.97 2.35 22.77
CA ASP A 302 -31.32 2.40 23.34
C ASP A 302 -32.39 2.62 22.27
N SER A 303 -33.66 2.78 22.70
CA SER A 303 -34.79 3.02 21.81
C SER A 303 -34.71 4.34 21.04
N ASN A 304 -33.85 5.27 21.45
CA ASN A 304 -33.62 6.55 20.78
C ASN A 304 -32.41 6.48 19.82
N GLY A 305 -31.82 5.29 19.64
CA GLY A 305 -30.67 5.09 18.77
C GLY A 305 -29.35 5.57 19.37
N CYS A 306 -29.29 5.80 20.68
CA CYS A 306 -28.15 6.38 21.38
C CYS A 306 -27.33 5.34 22.15
N PHE A 307 -26.02 5.49 22.12
CA PHE A 307 -25.08 4.66 22.89
C PHE A 307 -25.04 5.10 24.36
N ASN A 308 -25.94 4.60 25.20
CA ASN A 308 -26.07 5.05 26.60
C ASN A 308 -25.48 4.12 27.66
N ASP A 309 -24.97 2.96 27.25
CA ASP A 309 -24.30 1.98 28.13
C ASP A 309 -22.82 1.79 27.76
N PRO A 310 -21.91 2.59 28.36
CA PRO A 310 -20.48 2.47 28.10
C PRO A 310 -19.88 1.12 28.53
N LEU A 311 -20.41 0.46 29.56
CA LEU A 311 -19.88 -0.82 30.02
C LEU A 311 -20.13 -1.90 28.98
N LYS A 312 -21.33 -1.91 28.39
CA LYS A 312 -21.67 -2.82 27.31
C LYS A 312 -20.85 -2.58 26.04
N LEU A 313 -20.51 -1.32 25.73
CA LEU A 313 -19.58 -0.99 24.66
C LEU A 313 -18.17 -1.52 24.91
N VAL A 314 -17.65 -1.38 26.14
CA VAL A 314 -16.34 -1.95 26.51
C VAL A 314 -16.36 -3.47 26.34
N GLU A 315 -17.40 -4.15 26.82
CA GLU A 315 -17.55 -5.59 26.61
C GLU A 315 -17.56 -5.97 25.13
N PHE A 316 -18.30 -5.22 24.32
CA PHE A 316 -18.40 -5.44 22.88
C PHE A 316 -17.04 -5.31 22.19
N PHE A 317 -16.28 -4.26 22.48
CA PHE A 317 -14.94 -4.03 21.92
C PHE A 317 -13.91 -5.05 22.42
N CYS A 318 -14.03 -5.53 23.66
CA CYS A 318 -13.09 -6.50 24.23
C CYS A 318 -13.34 -7.95 23.75
N ARG A 319 -14.53 -8.25 23.21
CA ARG A 319 -14.88 -9.60 22.74
C ARG A 319 -14.21 -9.89 21.38
N LYS A 320 -13.31 -10.88 21.33
CA LYS A 320 -12.69 -11.34 20.08
C LYS A 320 -13.72 -12.01 19.15
N PRO A 321 -13.75 -11.70 17.84
CA PRO A 321 -14.67 -12.35 16.92
C PRO A 321 -14.35 -13.84 16.77
N GLN A 322 -15.39 -14.70 16.77
CA GLN A 322 -15.28 -16.15 16.60
C GLN A 322 -14.59 -16.55 15.26
N SER A 323 -14.59 -15.68 14.25
CA SER A 323 -13.90 -15.89 12.96
C SER A 323 -12.37 -15.96 13.09
N SER A 324 -11.79 -15.37 14.15
CA SER A 324 -10.35 -15.48 14.45
C SER A 324 -9.94 -16.86 14.98
N ARG A 325 -10.88 -17.66 15.50
CA ARG A 325 -10.66 -19.06 15.89
C ARG A 325 -10.67 -20.01 14.67
N LYS A 326 -11.55 -19.79 13.69
CA LYS A 326 -11.62 -20.64 12.48
C LYS A 326 -10.44 -20.46 11.53
N ARG A 327 -9.92 -19.23 11.33
CA ARG A 327 -8.73 -18.99 10.49
C ARG A 327 -7.44 -19.64 11.01
N LYS A 328 -7.31 -19.84 12.34
CA LYS A 328 -6.18 -20.58 12.93
C LYS A 328 -6.33 -22.09 12.85
N ALA A 329 -7.56 -22.62 12.83
CA ALA A 329 -7.81 -24.05 12.68
C ALA A 329 -7.54 -24.53 11.24
N SER A 330 -7.97 -23.77 10.22
CA SER A 330 -7.72 -24.12 8.81
C SER A 330 -6.25 -23.99 8.38
N ALA A 331 -5.46 -23.13 9.05
CA ALA A 331 -4.02 -23.01 8.81
C ALA A 331 -3.21 -24.15 9.47
N LYS A 332 -3.71 -24.76 10.55
CA LYS A 332 -3.08 -25.93 11.18
C LYS A 332 -3.40 -27.26 10.49
N GLN A 333 -4.47 -27.32 9.69
CA GLN A 333 -4.83 -28.53 8.92
C GLN A 333 -4.18 -28.61 7.53
N ARG A 334 -3.49 -27.56 7.06
CA ARG A 334 -2.68 -27.58 5.83
C ARG A 334 -1.18 -27.77 6.07
N VAL A 335 -0.78 -28.02 7.32
CA VAL A 335 0.57 -28.43 7.70
C VAL A 335 0.44 -29.72 8.51
N LYS A 336 -0.03 -30.77 7.84
CA LYS A 336 0.20 -32.17 8.18
C LYS A 336 0.19 -32.97 6.90
#